data_AF-A0A5J5IPN1-F1
#
_entry.id   AF-A0A5J5IPN1-F1
#
_cell.length_a   1.000
_cell.length_b   1.000
_cell.length_c   1.000
_cell.angle_alpha   90.00
_cell.angle_beta   90.00
_cell.angle_gamma   90.00
#
_symmetry.space_group_name_H-M   'P 1'
#
loop_
_entity.id
_entity.type
_entity.pdbx_description
1 polymer ?
#
loop_
_entity_poly.entity_id
_entity_poly.type
_entity_poly.pdbx_seq_one_letter_code
_entity_poly.pdbx_strand_id
1 'polypeptide(L)'
;MTRADKYPDQAEADMNRLQEEARVADDAKDEAVARAEELERQIDSAFIAGDHALVETLQDQHQQAEIEIDNTKREFESVMDQVGNSQRFWYEEEDDDDDED
;
A
#
# COMPACT_ATOMS: atom_id res chain seq x y z
N MET A 1 26.45 -18.67 -3.15
CA MET A 1 25.24 -19.13 -3.89
C MET A 1 24.05 -18.70 -3.06
N THR A 2 23.09 -17.98 -3.65
CA THR A 2 21.94 -17.42 -2.91
C THR A 2 20.85 -18.47 -2.71
N ARG A 3 19.86 -18.18 -1.85
CA ARG A 3 18.68 -19.04 -1.71
C ARG A 3 17.85 -19.08 -2.98
N ALA A 4 17.76 -17.97 -3.70
CA ALA A 4 17.09 -17.89 -4.99
C ALA A 4 17.74 -18.80 -6.05
N ASP A 5 19.07 -18.97 -6.04
CA ASP A 5 19.74 -19.91 -6.96
C ASP A 5 19.34 -21.36 -6.70
N LYS A 6 19.09 -21.71 -5.42
CA LYS A 6 18.66 -23.04 -4.99
C LYS A 6 17.17 -23.28 -5.21
N TYR A 7 16.35 -22.23 -5.07
CA TYR A 7 14.89 -22.29 -5.13
C TYR A 7 14.28 -21.16 -5.98
N PRO A 8 14.58 -21.11 -7.28
CA PRO A 8 14.21 -19.98 -8.14
C PRO A 8 12.69 -19.79 -8.23
N ASP A 9 11.92 -20.87 -8.37
CA ASP A 9 10.46 -20.81 -8.48
C ASP A 9 9.80 -20.26 -7.21
N GLN A 10 10.39 -20.53 -6.03
CA GLN A 10 9.86 -20.04 -4.75
C GLN A 10 10.17 -18.56 -4.54
N ALA A 11 11.39 -18.14 -4.88
CA ALA A 11 11.78 -16.73 -4.85
C ALA A 11 10.91 -15.90 -5.81
N GLU A 12 10.72 -16.38 -7.04
CA GLU A 12 9.87 -15.70 -8.02
C GLU A 12 8.42 -15.63 -7.55
N ALA A 13 7.84 -16.72 -7.03
CA ALA A 13 6.47 -16.73 -6.55
C ALA A 13 6.25 -15.75 -5.39
N ASP A 14 7.15 -15.70 -4.41
CA ASP A 14 7.04 -14.77 -3.28
C ASP A 14 7.19 -13.31 -3.73
N MET A 15 8.18 -13.02 -4.58
CA MET A 15 8.40 -11.68 -5.12
C MET A 15 7.25 -11.20 -6.00
N ASN A 16 6.65 -12.08 -6.81
CA ASN A 16 5.48 -11.74 -7.63
C ASN A 16 4.26 -11.45 -6.77
N ARG A 17 4.02 -12.25 -5.73
CA ARG A 17 2.93 -12.03 -4.77
C ARG A 17 3.07 -10.67 -4.09
N LEU A 18 4.24 -10.36 -3.55
CA LEU A 18 4.50 -9.09 -2.85
C LEU A 18 4.40 -7.88 -3.79
N GLN A 19 4.83 -8.01 -5.04
CA GLN A 19 4.66 -6.95 -6.05
C GLN A 19 3.20 -6.72 -6.40
N GLU A 20 2.39 -7.76 -6.51
CA GLU A 20 0.96 -7.63 -6.75
C GLU A 20 0.25 -6.97 -5.55
N GLU A 21 0.57 -7.39 -4.32
CA GLU A 21 0.05 -6.77 -3.10
C GLU A 21 0.40 -5.27 -3.04
N ALA A 22 1.62 -4.90 -3.41
CA ALA A 22 2.04 -3.50 -3.46
C ALA A 22 1.24 -2.69 -4.50
N ARG A 23 0.99 -3.26 -5.68
CA ARG A 23 0.16 -2.62 -6.72
C ARG A 23 -1.26 -2.42 -6.26
N VAL A 24 -1.88 -3.45 -5.67
CA VAL A 24 -3.25 -3.36 -5.17
C VAL A 24 -3.38 -2.28 -4.10
N ALA A 25 -2.41 -2.18 -3.17
CA ALA A 25 -2.43 -1.15 -2.14
C ALA A 25 -2.24 0.27 -2.72
N ASP A 26 -1.39 0.43 -3.74
CA ASP A 26 -1.18 1.72 -4.41
C ASP A 26 -2.41 2.15 -5.23
N ASP A 27 -3.02 1.23 -5.98
CA ASP A 27 -4.26 1.47 -6.73
C ASP A 27 -5.42 1.85 -5.80
N ALA A 28 -5.55 1.16 -4.66
CA ALA A 28 -6.57 1.48 -3.65
C ALA A 28 -6.36 2.86 -3.02
N LYS A 29 -5.09 3.25 -2.78
CA LYS A 29 -4.75 4.59 -2.30
C LYS A 29 -5.15 5.66 -3.31
N ASP A 30 -4.85 5.45 -4.59
CA ASP A 30 -5.21 6.39 -5.66
C ASP A 30 -6.74 6.52 -5.82
N GLU A 31 -7.49 5.42 -5.68
CA GLU A 31 -8.97 5.45 -5.68
C GLU A 31 -9.52 6.23 -4.47
N ALA A 32 -8.96 6.02 -3.28
CA ALA A 32 -9.39 6.73 -2.07
C ALA A 32 -9.10 8.24 -2.17
N VAL A 33 -7.95 8.64 -2.72
CA VAL A 33 -7.62 10.05 -3.01
C VAL A 33 -8.61 10.66 -3.99
N ALA A 34 -8.89 10.00 -5.11
CA ALA A 34 -9.85 10.50 -6.10
C ALA A 34 -11.25 10.70 -5.50
N ARG A 35 -11.66 9.79 -4.60
CA ARG A 35 -12.92 9.90 -3.86
C ARG A 35 -12.93 11.08 -2.89
N ALA A 36 -11.85 11.30 -2.15
CA ALA A 36 -11.73 12.44 -1.24
C ALA A 36 -11.84 13.78 -1.99
N GLU A 37 -11.11 13.94 -3.11
CA GLU A 37 -11.18 15.15 -3.94
C GLU A 37 -12.58 15.41 -4.51
N GLU A 38 -13.31 14.34 -4.86
CA GLU A 38 -14.68 14.46 -5.34
C GLU A 38 -15.64 14.88 -4.23
N LEU A 39 -15.47 14.34 -3.02
CA LEU A 39 -16.25 14.73 -1.85
C LEU A 39 -16.03 16.20 -1.50
N GLU A 40 -14.81 16.73 -1.60
CA GLU A 40 -14.53 18.16 -1.41
C GLU A 40 -15.34 19.03 -2.37
N ARG A 41 -15.36 18.68 -3.67
CA ARG A 41 -16.16 19.40 -4.68
C ARG A 41 -17.66 19.37 -4.36
N GLN A 42 -18.16 18.24 -3.88
CA GLN A 42 -19.56 18.09 -3.49
C GLN A 42 -19.90 18.90 -2.24
N ILE A 43 -19.01 18.93 -1.25
CA ILE A 43 -19.15 19.75 -0.03
C ILE A 43 -19.28 21.23 -0.42
N ASP A 44 -18.37 21.72 -1.26
CA ASP A 44 -18.39 23.11 -1.72
C ASP A 44 -19.70 23.43 -2.45
N SER A 45 -20.16 22.55 -3.33
CA SER A 45 -21.42 22.73 -4.05
C SER A 45 -22.63 22.74 -3.10
N ALA A 46 -22.68 21.83 -2.12
CA ALA A 46 -23.75 21.76 -1.14
C ALA A 46 -23.78 23.00 -0.23
N PHE A 47 -22.59 23.49 0.16
CA PHE A 47 -22.43 24.70 0.95
C PHE A 47 -22.94 25.93 0.19
N ILE A 48 -22.56 26.09 -1.08
CA ILE A 48 -23.05 27.18 -1.95
C ILE A 48 -24.57 27.13 -2.10
N ALA A 49 -25.16 25.94 -2.18
CA ALA A 49 -26.60 25.73 -2.26
C ALA A 49 -27.34 25.98 -0.92
N GLY A 50 -26.61 26.15 0.19
CA GLY A 50 -27.19 26.30 1.54
C GLY A 50 -27.74 25.00 2.13
N ASP A 51 -27.35 23.85 1.59
CA ASP A 51 -27.78 22.54 2.09
C ASP A 51 -26.84 22.03 3.19
N HIS A 52 -27.01 22.54 4.40
CA HIS A 52 -26.15 22.22 5.54
C HIS A 52 -26.22 20.75 5.97
N ALA A 53 -27.36 20.08 5.78
CA ALA A 53 -27.50 18.67 6.14
C ALA A 53 -26.70 17.77 5.19
N LEU A 54 -26.69 18.12 3.89
CA LEU A 54 -25.85 17.43 2.91
C LEU A 54 -24.37 17.71 3.17
N VAL A 55 -23.99 18.94 3.53
CA VAL A 55 -22.60 19.28 3.91
C VAL A 55 -22.11 18.40 5.06
N GLU A 56 -22.87 18.27 6.14
CA GLU A 56 -22.50 17.43 7.30
C GLU A 56 -22.29 15.97 6.87
N THR A 57 -23.21 15.43 6.07
CA THR A 57 -23.10 14.05 5.56
C THR A 57 -21.86 13.84 4.70
N LEU A 58 -21.55 14.79 3.82
CA LEU A 58 -20.39 14.70 2.93
C LEU A 58 -19.07 14.91 3.68
N GLN A 59 -19.05 15.73 4.73
CA GLN A 59 -17.89 15.91 5.60
C GLN A 59 -17.56 14.62 6.36
N ASP A 60 -18.56 13.91 6.87
CA ASP A 60 -18.35 12.59 7.48
C ASP A 60 -17.75 11.60 6.49
N GLN A 61 -18.27 11.58 5.25
CA GLN A 61 -17.74 10.71 4.19
C GLN A 61 -16.31 11.09 3.79
N HIS A 62 -16.01 12.38 3.71
CA HIS A 62 -14.66 12.87 3.40
C HIS A 62 -13.68 12.44 4.49
N GLN A 63 -14.06 12.56 5.76
CA GLN A 63 -13.23 12.08 6.87
C GLN A 63 -13.00 10.56 6.81
N GLN A 64 -13.99 9.76 6.40
CA GLN A 64 -13.77 8.33 6.17
C GLN A 64 -12.81 8.07 5.01
N ALA A 65 -12.90 8.82 3.92
CA ALA A 65 -11.98 8.69 2.79
C ALA A 65 -10.53 9.04 3.19
N GLU A 66 -10.31 10.07 4.02
CA GLU A 66 -8.99 10.39 4.58
C GLU A 66 -8.42 9.26 5.45
N ILE A 67 -9.27 8.60 6.25
CA ILE A 67 -8.87 7.43 7.04
C ILE A 67 -8.51 6.25 6.11
N GLU A 68 -9.28 6.04 5.05
CA GLU A 68 -8.99 5.02 4.03
C GLU A 68 -7.62 5.26 3.38
N ILE A 69 -7.31 6.50 2.97
CA ILE A 69 -6.01 6.90 2.40
C ILE A 69 -4.85 6.58 3.37
N ASP A 70 -5.00 6.93 4.65
CA ASP A 70 -4.00 6.66 5.67
C ASP A 70 -3.78 5.15 5.87
N ASN A 71 -4.85 4.35 5.80
CA ASN A 71 -4.77 2.91 5.97
C ASN A 71 -4.09 2.24 4.76
N THR A 72 -4.48 2.60 3.53
CA THR A 72 -3.86 2.05 2.31
C THR A 72 -2.39 2.45 2.21
N LYS A 73 -2.03 3.65 2.68
CA LYS A 73 -0.63 4.08 2.76
C LYS A 73 0.19 3.20 3.70
N ARG A 74 -0.33 2.92 4.92
CA ARG A 74 0.36 2.03 5.87
C ARG A 74 0.48 0.61 5.33
N GLU A 75 -0.54 0.12 4.63
CA GLU A 75 -0.52 -1.18 3.98
C GLU A 75 0.58 -1.25 2.91
N PHE A 76 0.64 -0.24 2.03
CA PHE A 76 1.69 -0.13 1.01
C PHE A 76 3.10 -0.10 1.64
N GLU A 77 3.31 0.72 2.67
CA GLU A 77 4.58 0.78 3.41
C GLU A 77 4.94 -0.59 4.01
N SER A 78 3.96 -1.29 4.60
CA SER A 78 4.16 -2.63 5.15
C SER A 78 4.52 -3.67 4.08
N VAL A 79 3.92 -3.61 2.89
CA VAL A 79 4.27 -4.51 1.79
C VAL A 79 5.67 -4.19 1.27
N MET A 80 6.04 -2.92 1.16
CA MET A 80 7.39 -2.52 0.74
C MET A 80 8.47 -2.99 1.72
N ASP A 81 8.20 -2.95 3.03
CA ASP A 81 9.08 -3.54 4.04
C ASP A 81 9.23 -5.06 3.86
N GLN A 82 8.12 -5.76 3.55
CA GLN A 82 8.15 -7.19 3.24
C GLN A 82 8.93 -7.49 1.97
N VAL A 83 8.79 -6.68 0.92
CA VAL A 83 9.60 -6.76 -0.31
C VAL A 83 11.08 -6.65 0.02
N GLY A 84 11.49 -5.66 0.82
CA GLY A 84 12.88 -5.50 1.23
C GLY A 84 13.39 -6.69 2.06
N ASN A 85 12.57 -7.23 2.96
CA ASN A 85 12.92 -8.42 3.74
C ASN A 85 13.04 -9.68 2.88
N SER A 86 12.12 -9.88 1.94
CA SER A 86 12.12 -11.01 1.01
C SER A 86 13.31 -10.94 0.05
N GLN A 87 13.64 -9.74 -0.44
CA GLN A 87 14.84 -9.52 -1.25
C GLN A 87 16.13 -9.93 -0.51
N ARG A 88 16.27 -9.51 0.75
CA ARG A 88 17.42 -9.93 1.57
C ARG A 88 17.42 -11.43 1.79
N PHE A 89 16.29 -12.00 2.18
CA PHE A 89 16.18 -13.44 2.43
C PHE A 89 16.57 -14.29 1.22
N TRP A 90 16.11 -13.92 0.01
CA TRP A 90 16.32 -14.71 -1.20
C TRP A 90 17.66 -14.46 -1.88
N TYR A 91 18.14 -13.22 -1.89
CA TYR A 91 19.25 -12.79 -2.74
C TYR A 91 20.50 -12.34 -2.00
N GLU A 92 20.50 -12.25 -0.66
CA GLU A 92 21.77 -12.20 0.07
C GLU A 92 22.46 -13.57 -0.05
N GLU A 93 23.78 -13.53 -0.24
CA GLU A 93 24.58 -14.75 -0.19
C GLU A 93 24.42 -15.35 1.20
N GLU A 94 24.26 -16.68 1.29
CA GLU A 94 24.42 -17.33 2.58
C GLU A 94 25.88 -17.13 2.96
N ASP A 95 26.15 -16.34 4.00
CA ASP A 95 27.48 -16.23 4.58
C ASP A 95 27.90 -17.66 4.96
N ASP A 96 28.76 -18.25 4.14
CA ASP A 96 29.60 -19.38 4.55
C ASP A 96 30.60 -18.80 5.56
N ASP A 97 30.12 -18.46 6.77
CA ASP A 97 30.95 -18.36 7.97
C ASP A 97 31.42 -19.79 8.31
N ASP A 98 32.27 -20.35 7.43
CA ASP A 98 33.25 -21.34 7.85
C ASP A 98 34.36 -20.54 8.56
N ASP A 99 34.19 -20.39 9.87
CA ASP A 99 35.28 -20.16 10.82
C ASP A 99 36.38 -21.21 10.55
N GLU A 100 37.43 -20.84 9.80
CA GLU A 100 38.66 -21.63 9.75
C GLU A 100 39.49 -21.35 11.03
N ASP A 101 39.52 -22.36 11.91
CA ASP A 101 40.33 -22.51 13.15
C ASP A 101 41.83 -22.18 13.00
#